data_AF-A0A168LBI0-F1
#
_entry.id   AF-A0A168LBI0-F1
#
_cell.length_a   1.000
_cell.length_b   1.000
_cell.length_c   1.000
_cell.angle_alpha   90.00
_cell.angle_beta   90.00
_cell.angle_gamma   90.00
#
_symmetry.space_group_name_H-M   'P 1'
#
loop_
_entity.id
_entity.type
_entity.pdbx_description
1 polymer ?
#
loop_
_entity_poly.entity_id
_entity_poly.type
_entity_poly.pdbx_seq_one_letter_code
_entity_poly.pdbx_strand_id
1 'polypeptide(L)'
;MLFSGAALAIQPYCQPGFKPIADKDLQLDLSKLNNVFTISHEEKTPPTVTTTEVQVNLCDSLPVPNENAQDFCGKDTLICRRIIHTKGETKSVDYIQPIAENKDNTDFKPIKP
;
A
#
# COMPACT_ATOMS: atom_id res chain seq x y z
N MET A 1 -13.75 45.94 4.13
CA MET A 1 -14.02 44.60 4.65
C MET A 1 -13.81 43.61 3.52
N LEU A 2 -12.70 42.87 3.54
CA LEU A 2 -12.40 41.81 2.57
C LEU A 2 -13.01 40.52 3.11
N PHE A 3 -14.10 40.05 2.51
CA PHE A 3 -14.65 38.74 2.81
C PHE A 3 -13.83 37.69 2.06
N SER A 4 -12.91 37.03 2.75
CA SER A 4 -12.31 35.77 2.29
C SER A 4 -13.39 34.70 2.31
N GLY A 5 -14.06 34.48 1.18
CA GLY A 5 -14.92 33.32 0.98
C GLY A 5 -14.06 32.06 0.90
N ALA A 6 -14.18 31.18 1.90
CA ALA A 6 -13.66 29.83 1.79
C ALA A 6 -14.43 29.11 0.69
N ALA A 7 -13.81 28.91 -0.47
CA ALA A 7 -14.35 28.03 -1.49
C ALA A 7 -14.25 26.59 -0.97
N LEU A 8 -15.34 26.08 -0.40
CA LEU A 8 -15.50 24.66 -0.18
C LEU A 8 -15.52 23.99 -1.56
N ALA A 9 -14.40 23.40 -1.96
CA ALA A 9 -14.35 22.53 -3.13
C ALA A 9 -15.18 21.28 -2.83
N ILE A 10 -16.50 21.39 -2.94
CA ILE A 10 -17.42 20.25 -2.83
C ILE A 10 -17.20 19.44 -4.09
N GLN A 11 -16.31 18.46 -3.99
CA GLN A 11 -16.02 17.57 -5.09
C GLN A 11 -17.21 16.61 -5.22
N PRO A 12 -17.89 16.58 -6.38
CA PRO A 12 -19.13 15.83 -6.55
C PRO A 12 -18.94 14.33 -6.32
N TYR A 13 -17.70 13.82 -6.46
CA TYR A 13 -17.35 12.44 -6.15
C TYR A 13 -17.41 12.06 -4.66
N CYS A 14 -17.50 13.03 -3.75
CA CYS A 14 -17.65 12.78 -2.32
C CYS A 14 -19.11 12.55 -1.90
N GLN A 15 -20.08 12.67 -2.81
CA GLN A 15 -21.49 12.49 -2.49
C GLN A 15 -21.87 11.00 -2.45
N PRO A 16 -22.61 10.53 -1.43
CA PRO A 16 -23.14 9.17 -1.41
C PRO A 16 -23.95 8.86 -2.67
N GLY A 17 -23.65 7.74 -3.33
CA GLY A 17 -24.33 7.33 -4.56
C GLY A 17 -23.82 8.01 -5.85
N PHE A 18 -22.77 8.83 -5.77
CA PHE A 18 -22.14 9.39 -6.96
C PHE A 18 -21.56 8.27 -7.84
N LYS A 19 -22.10 8.15 -9.05
CA LYS A 19 -21.53 7.32 -10.12
C LYS A 19 -20.80 8.26 -11.09
N PRO A 20 -19.47 8.17 -11.22
CA PRO A 20 -18.70 9.06 -12.10
C PRO A 20 -19.21 9.08 -13.54
N ILE A 21 -19.76 7.96 -14.02
CA ILE A 21 -20.28 7.80 -15.39
C ILE A 21 -21.50 6.85 -15.39
N ALA A 22 -22.60 7.22 -14.73
CA ALA A 22 -23.89 6.49 -14.79
C ALA A 22 -23.76 4.94 -14.62
N ASP A 23 -24.62 4.14 -15.27
CA ASP A 23 -24.61 2.67 -15.23
C ASP A 23 -23.69 2.03 -16.30
N LYS A 24 -22.63 2.73 -16.72
CA LYS A 24 -21.65 2.13 -17.63
C LYS A 24 -20.63 1.31 -16.85
N ASP A 25 -20.27 0.17 -17.40
CA ASP A 25 -19.14 -0.63 -16.88
C ASP A 25 -17.87 0.22 -16.94
N LEU A 26 -17.39 0.60 -15.75
CA LEU A 26 -16.16 1.34 -15.58
C LEU A 26 -14.99 0.36 -15.66
N GLN A 27 -14.24 0.42 -16.75
CA GLN A 27 -12.93 -0.20 -16.80
C GLN A 27 -11.93 0.75 -16.15
N LEU A 28 -11.40 0.34 -15.00
CA LEU A 28 -10.34 1.05 -14.30
C LEU A 28 -9.00 0.43 -14.70
N ASP A 29 -8.20 1.21 -15.42
CA ASP A 29 -6.83 0.84 -15.74
C ASP A 29 -5.89 1.36 -14.64
N LEU A 30 -5.38 0.42 -13.83
CA LEU A 30 -4.41 0.70 -12.77
C LEU A 30 -2.96 0.47 -13.23
N SER A 31 -2.72 0.17 -14.51
CA SER A 31 -1.37 -0.11 -15.03
C SER A 31 -0.37 1.02 -14.77
N LYS A 32 -0.84 2.27 -14.70
CA LYS A 32 -0.01 3.44 -14.37
C LYS A 32 0.49 3.45 -12.92
N LEU A 33 -0.09 2.63 -12.05
CA LEU A 33 0.32 2.43 -10.67
C LEU A 33 1.10 1.11 -10.51
N ASN A 34 1.51 0.46 -11.59
CA ASN A 34 2.32 -0.75 -11.52
C ASN A 34 3.79 -0.40 -11.25
N ASN A 35 4.05 0.11 -10.05
CA ASN A 35 5.36 0.39 -9.53
C ASN A 35 5.38 0.11 -8.03
N VAL A 36 6.57 -0.14 -7.48
CA VAL A 36 6.69 -0.35 -6.04
C VAL A 36 6.49 0.98 -5.32
N PHE A 37 5.56 1.01 -4.36
CA PHE A 37 5.38 2.09 -3.41
C PHE A 37 5.80 1.60 -2.03
N THR A 38 6.42 2.47 -1.25
CA THR A 38 6.81 2.17 0.13
C THR A 38 6.15 3.19 1.07
N ILE A 39 5.45 2.68 2.08
CA ILE A 39 4.86 3.45 3.16
C ILE A 39 5.64 3.10 4.41
N SER A 40 6.26 4.08 5.06
CA SER A 40 7.05 3.88 6.26
C SER A 40 6.52 4.69 7.42
N HIS A 41 6.46 4.08 8.60
CA HIS A 41 6.17 4.74 9.87
C HIS A 41 7.29 4.43 10.86
N GLU A 42 7.81 5.45 11.53
CA GLU A 42 8.89 5.31 12.51
C GLU A 42 8.38 5.65 13.91
N GLU A 43 8.75 4.80 14.87
CA GLU A 43 8.54 5.01 16.28
C GLU A 43 9.89 4.96 17.01
N LYS A 44 10.18 5.98 17.82
CA LYS A 44 11.43 6.08 18.57
C LYS A 44 11.22 5.61 20.00
N THR A 45 11.89 4.53 20.38
CA THR A 45 11.87 3.98 21.74
C THR A 45 13.30 3.73 22.17
N PRO A 46 13.98 4.70 22.82
CA PRO A 46 15.40 4.59 23.15
C PRO A 46 15.74 3.27 23.88
N PRO A 47 16.82 2.56 23.49
CA PRO A 47 17.89 2.98 22.57
C PRO A 47 17.62 2.65 21.09
N THR A 48 16.40 2.24 20.73
CA THR A 48 16.04 1.72 19.41
C THR A 48 15.08 2.63 18.64
N VAL A 49 15.03 2.45 17.32
CA VAL A 49 13.98 2.96 16.44
C VAL A 49 13.31 1.79 15.76
N THR A 50 11.98 1.74 15.80
CA THR A 50 11.17 0.75 15.12
C THR A 50 10.59 1.38 13.87
N THR A 51 10.91 0.81 12.70
CA THR A 51 10.32 1.22 11.43
C THR A 51 9.36 0.13 10.97
N THR A 52 8.07 0.48 10.85
CA THR A 52 7.10 -0.33 10.12
C THR A 52 7.11 0.11 8.67
N GLU A 53 7.53 -0.79 7.78
CA GLU A 53 7.55 -0.54 6.34
C GLU A 53 6.53 -1.43 5.63
N VAL A 54 5.74 -0.84 4.75
CA VAL A 54 4.79 -1.55 3.89
C VAL A 54 5.13 -1.26 2.43
N GLN A 55 5.49 -2.30 1.71
CA GLN A 55 5.75 -2.25 0.27
C GLN A 55 4.52 -2.74 -0.48
N VAL A 56 4.17 -2.05 -1.55
CA VAL A 56 2.98 -2.33 -2.37
C VAL A 56 3.37 -2.30 -3.84
N ASN A 57 2.97 -3.32 -4.58
CA ASN A 57 2.87 -3.30 -6.02
C ASN A 57 1.53 -3.93 -6.44
N LEU A 58 0.83 -3.29 -7.37
CA LEU A 58 -0.58 -3.62 -7.63
C LEU A 58 -0.78 -4.70 -8.70
N CYS A 59 0.08 -4.73 -9.72
CA CYS A 59 -0.08 -5.65 -10.85
C CYS A 59 1.01 -6.71 -10.86
N ASP A 60 2.25 -6.33 -10.58
CA ASP A 60 3.38 -7.26 -10.51
C ASP A 60 3.77 -7.57 -9.06
N SER A 61 4.43 -8.70 -8.86
CA SER A 61 5.01 -9.06 -7.57
C SER A 61 6.10 -8.08 -7.15
N LEU A 62 6.26 -7.93 -5.83
CA LEU A 62 7.34 -7.17 -5.23
C LEU A 62 8.68 -7.81 -5.57
N PRO A 63 9.71 -7.00 -5.89
CA PRO A 63 11.04 -7.51 -6.14
C PRO A 63 11.65 -8.08 -4.86
N VAL A 64 12.24 -9.27 -4.96
CA VAL A 64 13.01 -9.88 -3.87
C VAL A 64 14.49 -9.77 -4.22
N PRO A 65 15.29 -9.00 -3.46
CA PRO A 65 16.72 -8.91 -3.70
C PRO A 65 17.43 -10.26 -3.53
N ASN A 66 18.51 -10.49 -4.30
CA ASN A 66 19.34 -11.68 -4.13
C ASN A 66 20.06 -11.69 -2.77
N GLU A 67 20.47 -10.52 -2.31
CA GLU A 67 21.11 -10.33 -1.02
C GLU A 67 20.05 -10.14 0.06
N ASN A 68 20.19 -10.84 1.18
CA ASN A 68 19.26 -10.78 2.31
C ASN A 68 17.80 -11.09 1.93
N ALA A 69 17.58 -12.01 0.97
CA ALA A 69 16.24 -12.41 0.53
C ALA A 69 15.32 -12.85 1.70
N GLN A 70 15.91 -13.37 2.78
CA GLN A 70 15.19 -13.75 4.00
C GLN A 70 14.55 -12.57 4.74
N ASP A 71 14.97 -11.33 4.45
CA ASP A 71 14.46 -10.09 5.05
C ASP A 71 13.30 -9.45 4.25
N PHE A 72 12.80 -10.17 3.25
CA PHE A 72 11.72 -9.76 2.34
C PHE A 72 10.62 -10.82 2.26
N CYS A 73 9.42 -10.40 1.86
CA CYS A 73 8.36 -11.37 1.58
C CYS A 73 8.73 -12.26 0.39
N GLY A 74 8.15 -13.45 0.34
CA GLY A 74 8.44 -14.45 -0.68
C GLY A 74 7.99 -14.05 -2.08
N LYS A 75 8.30 -14.91 -3.05
CA LYS A 75 7.84 -14.78 -4.43
C LYS A 75 6.31 -14.59 -4.47
N ASP A 76 5.85 -13.93 -5.52
CA ASP A 76 4.44 -13.67 -5.78
C ASP A 76 3.75 -12.69 -4.82
N THR A 77 4.44 -12.12 -3.83
CA THR A 77 3.85 -11.13 -2.91
C THR A 77 3.56 -9.80 -3.62
N LEU A 78 2.35 -9.26 -3.48
CA LEU A 78 1.95 -7.93 -3.96
C LEU A 78 2.07 -6.86 -2.88
N ILE A 79 1.77 -7.22 -1.62
CA ILE A 79 1.86 -6.32 -0.48
C ILE A 79 2.65 -7.00 0.63
N CYS A 80 3.73 -6.36 1.08
CA CYS A 80 4.61 -6.89 2.11
C CYS A 80 4.73 -5.89 3.27
N ARG A 81 4.55 -6.35 4.51
CA ARG A 81 4.86 -5.58 5.71
C ARG A 81 6.12 -6.10 6.37
N ARG A 82 6.98 -5.19 6.81
CA ARG A 82 8.23 -5.47 7.52
C ARG A 82 8.33 -4.63 8.79
N ILE A 83 8.89 -5.21 9.84
CA ILE A 83 9.25 -4.49 11.07
C ILE A 83 10.76 -4.53 11.21
N ILE A 84 11.36 -3.34 11.15
CA ILE A 84 12.80 -3.14 11.14
C ILE A 84 13.17 -2.43 12.44
N HIS A 85 14.08 -3.02 13.22
CA HIS A 85 14.64 -2.38 14.40
C HIS A 85 16.03 -1.83 14.07
N THR A 86 16.26 -0.57 14.44
CA THR A 86 17.55 0.09 14.29
C THR A 86 18.10 0.48 15.66
N LYS A 87 19.35 0.09 15.94
CA LYS A 87 20.09 0.49 17.15
C LYS A 87 21.49 0.97 16.74
N GLY A 88 21.73 2.27 16.82
CA GLY A 88 22.96 2.85 16.25
C GLY A 88 23.02 2.60 14.75
N GLU A 89 24.06 1.90 14.28
CA GLU A 89 24.25 1.54 12.87
C GLU A 89 23.70 0.14 12.53
N THR A 90 23.28 -0.64 13.53
CA THR A 90 22.77 -2.00 13.32
C THR A 90 21.29 -1.96 12.99
N LYS A 91 20.90 -2.68 11.92
CA LYS A 91 19.51 -2.91 11.52
C LYS A 91 19.21 -4.41 11.57
N SER A 92 18.05 -4.79 12.09
CA SER A 92 17.50 -6.15 11.99
C SER A 92 16.06 -6.11 11.49
N VAL A 93 15.68 -7.13 10.72
CA VAL A 93 14.28 -7.38 10.35
C VAL A 93 13.75 -8.48 11.25
N ASP A 94 12.77 -8.15 12.08
CA ASP A 94 12.26 -9.07 13.11
C ASP A 94 10.93 -9.70 12.70
N TYR A 95 10.22 -9.08 11.76
CA TYR A 95 8.93 -9.54 11.30
C TYR A 95 8.71 -9.22 9.83
N ILE A 96 8.22 -10.20 9.09
CA ILE A 96 7.89 -10.12 7.67
C ILE A 96 6.52 -10.77 7.48
N GLN A 97 5.62 -10.08 6.80
CA GLN A 97 4.26 -10.54 6.58
C GLN A 97 3.79 -10.21 5.17
N PRO A 98 3.51 -11.23 4.33
CA PRO A 98 2.75 -11.02 3.10
C PRO A 98 1.30 -10.68 3.48
N ILE A 99 0.83 -9.54 2.99
CA ILE A 99 -0.56 -9.09 3.17
C ILE A 99 -1.42 -9.54 1.98
N ALA A 100 -0.85 -9.50 0.77
CA ALA A 100 -1.49 -9.97 -0.45
C ALA A 100 -0.46 -10.64 -1.35
N GLU A 101 -0.88 -11.70 -2.03
CA GLU A 101 -0.07 -12.50 -2.93
C GLU A 101 -0.82 -12.70 -4.23
N ASN A 102 -0.10 -12.68 -5.34
CA ASN A 102 -0.57 -13.06 -6.66
C ASN A 102 -0.62 -14.59 -6.74
N LYS A 103 -1.58 -15.17 -6.03
CA LYS A 103 -1.92 -16.59 -6.21
C LYS A 103 -2.92 -16.66 -7.35
N ASP A 104 -2.50 -17.30 -8.44
CA ASP A 104 -3.42 -17.73 -9.48
C ASP A 104 -4.61 -18.41 -8.81
N ASN A 105 -5.82 -17.93 -9.13
CA ASN A 105 -7.10 -18.53 -8.77
C ASN A 105 -7.83 -18.06 -7.49
N THR A 106 -7.83 -16.75 -7.21
CA THR A 106 -8.95 -16.14 -6.47
C THR A 106 -9.88 -15.45 -7.45
N ASP A 107 -10.79 -16.20 -8.09
CA ASP A 107 -11.98 -15.60 -8.68
C ASP A 107 -12.58 -14.64 -7.65
N PHE A 108 -12.61 -13.34 -7.97
CA PHE A 108 -13.26 -12.36 -7.12
C PHE A 108 -14.74 -12.74 -7.05
N LYS A 109 -15.17 -13.27 -5.91
CA LYS A 109 -16.58 -13.55 -5.64
C LYS A 109 -17.18 -12.26 -5.08
N PRO A 110 -17.87 -11.44 -5.89
CA PRO A 110 -18.50 -10.25 -5.36
C PRO A 110 -19.45 -10.64 -4.23
N ILE A 111 -19.32 -9.95 -3.10
CA ILE A 111 -20.32 -10.03 -2.03
C ILE A 111 -21.57 -9.36 -2.61
N LYS A 112 -22.62 -10.16 -2.86
CA LYS A 112 -23.92 -9.60 -3.26
C LYS A 112 -24.42 -8.69 -2.12
N PRO A 113 -24.90 -7.48 -2.43
CA PRO A 113 -25.50 -6.59 -1.43
C PRO A 113 -26.74 -7.21 -0.78
#